data_AF-A0AB40CVQ2-F1
#
_entry.id   AF-A0AB40CVQ2-F1
#
_cell.length_a   1.000
_cell.length_b   1.000
_cell.length_c   1.000
_cell.angle_alpha   90.00
_cell.angle_beta   90.00
_cell.angle_gamma   90.00
#
_symmetry.space_group_name_H-M   'P 1'
#
loop_
_entity.id
_entity.type
_entity.pdbx_description
1 polymer ?
#
loop_
_entity_poly.entity_id
_entity_poly.type
_entity_poly.pdbx_seq_one_letter_code
_entity_poly.pdbx_strand_id
1 'polypeptide(L)'
;MADKMLNENMQQGHPALIDVNRAVLSSAFSHTCELLRRSLRRSELCPVTWPTRVIRMLPMGARLAKMYDGIRVCLAGIVPAMDTWRSGSKFERQVAVTAPTVSTSEWLEAEKLAHELVWITNKLIANDAIGEAIVRWAFASGLAGLSLTSHPRVQSSLIKVTAMLVREMAKGEWERMGRQVRFGIVAIWLPLLCYARNGVTAPVLVGLERWELERAIEELIGTLPLDDQEIILGNWLEDFAASDSNWPNLQGSFERWCCQSRKLLQ
;
A
#
# COMPACT_ATOMS: atom_id res chain seq x y z
N MET A 1 25.94 4.08 12.89
CA MET A 1 26.85 2.95 12.62
C MET A 1 26.53 2.29 11.29
N ALA A 2 25.32 1.75 11.10
CA ALA A 2 24.90 1.11 9.83
C ALA A 2 25.10 2.02 8.60
N ASP A 3 24.71 3.29 8.67
CA ASP A 3 24.92 4.26 7.58
C ASP A 3 26.37 4.43 7.15
N LYS A 4 27.28 4.44 8.12
CA LYS A 4 28.71 4.59 7.86
C LYS A 4 29.23 3.36 7.12
N MET A 5 28.85 2.16 7.56
CA MET A 5 29.26 0.89 6.94
C MET A 5 28.73 0.74 5.51
N LEU A 6 27.46 1.09 5.27
CA LEU A 6 26.88 1.04 3.92
C LEU A 6 27.64 1.99 2.97
N ASN A 7 27.94 3.21 3.43
CA ASN A 7 28.66 4.20 2.63
C ASN A 7 30.12 3.79 2.38
N GLU A 8 30.81 3.23 3.39
CA GLU A 8 32.17 2.72 3.24
C GLU A 8 32.24 1.57 2.22
N ASN A 9 31.28 0.64 2.27
CA ASN A 9 31.16 -0.44 1.29
C ASN A 9 30.96 0.10 -0.14
N MET A 10 30.15 1.14 -0.29
CA MET A 10 29.94 1.79 -1.60
C MET A 10 31.20 2.54 -2.07
N GLN A 11 31.91 3.24 -1.18
CA GLN A 11 33.15 3.96 -1.52
C GLN A 11 34.28 3.02 -1.93
N GLN A 12 34.37 1.84 -1.30
CA GLN A 12 35.35 0.83 -1.66
C GLN A 12 35.06 0.20 -3.03
N GLY A 13 33.81 0.24 -3.51
CA GLY A 13 33.41 -0.19 -4.85
C GLY A 13 33.58 -1.69 -5.14
N HIS A 14 33.93 -2.50 -4.14
CA HIS A 14 34.13 -3.93 -4.32
C HIS A 14 32.78 -4.63 -4.56
N PRO A 15 32.58 -5.39 -5.66
CA PRO A 15 31.28 -5.98 -6.01
C PRO A 15 30.63 -6.80 -4.88
N ALA A 16 31.41 -7.63 -4.19
CA ALA A 16 30.89 -8.43 -3.07
C ALA A 16 30.37 -7.58 -1.89
N LEU A 17 30.96 -6.40 -1.63
CA LEU A 17 30.48 -5.51 -0.55
C LEU A 17 29.18 -4.79 -0.94
N ILE A 18 29.05 -4.46 -2.22
CA ILE A 18 27.82 -3.93 -2.79
C ILE A 18 26.71 -4.99 -2.65
N ASP A 19 26.98 -6.24 -3.03
CA ASP A 19 26.01 -7.34 -2.89
C ASP A 19 25.56 -7.57 -1.44
N VAL A 20 26.49 -7.46 -0.48
CA VAL A 20 26.17 -7.51 0.95
C VAL A 20 25.23 -6.37 1.34
N ASN A 21 25.49 -5.13 0.90
CA ASN A 21 24.59 -4.00 1.15
C ASN A 21 23.19 -4.27 0.58
N ARG A 22 23.10 -4.77 -0.66
CA ARG A 22 21.83 -5.10 -1.31
C ARG A 22 21.06 -6.14 -0.50
N ALA A 23 21.71 -7.24 -0.13
CA ALA A 23 21.09 -8.33 0.61
C ALA A 23 20.61 -7.91 2.00
N VAL A 24 21.42 -7.16 2.75
CA VAL A 24 21.07 -6.68 4.10
C VAL A 24 19.92 -5.69 4.05
N LEU A 25 19.98 -4.70 3.14
CA LEU A 25 18.93 -3.69 3.01
C LEU A 25 17.60 -4.30 2.55
N SER A 26 17.67 -5.25 1.60
CA SER A 26 16.49 -5.99 1.19
C SER A 26 15.92 -6.78 2.36
N SER A 27 16.72 -7.59 3.07
CA SER A 27 16.25 -8.36 4.23
C SER A 27 15.58 -7.45 5.28
N ALA A 28 16.21 -6.32 5.59
CA ALA A 28 15.66 -5.30 6.48
C ALA A 28 14.30 -4.78 5.98
N PHE A 29 14.18 -4.47 4.69
CA PHE A 29 12.91 -4.00 4.11
C PHE A 29 11.77 -5.02 4.32
N SER A 30 11.99 -6.30 4.05
CA SER A 30 10.96 -7.33 4.30
C SER A 30 10.61 -7.46 5.78
N HIS A 31 11.64 -7.50 6.61
CA HIS A 31 11.46 -7.69 8.04
C HIS A 31 10.65 -6.53 8.63
N THR A 32 11.00 -5.29 8.28
CA THR A 32 10.29 -4.10 8.74
C THR A 32 8.87 -4.02 8.17
N CYS A 33 8.63 -4.44 6.92
CA CYS A 33 7.26 -4.58 6.39
C CYS A 33 6.41 -5.55 7.23
N GLU A 34 6.97 -6.71 7.59
CA GLU A 34 6.26 -7.73 8.36
C GLU A 34 6.02 -7.29 9.82
N LEU A 35 7.01 -6.64 10.45
CA LEU A 35 6.83 -6.04 11.77
C LEU A 35 5.76 -4.96 11.75
N LEU A 36 5.78 -4.07 10.75
CA LEU A 36 4.78 -3.02 10.62
C LEU A 36 3.38 -3.60 10.44
N ARG A 37 3.24 -4.61 9.57
CA ARG A 37 1.97 -5.32 9.37
C ARG A 37 1.45 -5.94 10.66
N ARG A 38 2.32 -6.57 11.46
CA ARG A 38 1.95 -7.13 12.78
C ARG A 38 1.58 -6.04 13.78
N SER A 39 2.30 -4.93 13.79
CA SER A 39 2.00 -3.78 14.66
C SER A 39 0.64 -3.17 14.35
N LEU A 40 0.33 -2.98 13.07
CA LEU A 40 -0.96 -2.45 12.64
C LEU A 40 -2.11 -3.41 12.98
N ARG A 41 -1.93 -4.72 12.81
CA ARG A 41 -2.94 -5.71 13.24
C ARG A 41 -3.22 -5.69 14.74
N ARG A 42 -2.20 -5.44 15.58
CA ARG A 42 -2.38 -5.33 17.03
C ARG A 42 -3.15 -4.07 17.41
N SER A 43 -2.96 -2.98 16.67
CA SER A 43 -3.58 -1.68 16.94
C SER A 43 -5.05 -1.57 16.50
N GLU A 44 -5.61 -2.54 15.77
CA GLU A 44 -7.04 -2.56 15.37
C GLU A 44 -7.95 -2.93 16.56
N LEU A 45 -8.23 -1.97 17.44
CA LEU A 45 -9.23 -2.11 18.53
C LEU A 45 -10.69 -1.82 18.07
N CYS A 46 -10.95 -1.70 16.77
CA CYS A 46 -12.31 -1.47 16.24
C CYS A 46 -12.62 -2.43 15.08
N PRO A 47 -13.74 -3.17 15.12
CA PRO A 47 -14.23 -3.94 13.99
C PRO A 47 -14.88 -2.97 13.00
N VAL A 48 -14.06 -2.20 12.28
CA VAL A 48 -14.55 -1.52 11.08
C VAL A 48 -14.76 -2.63 10.06
N THR A 49 -16.02 -2.98 9.84
CA THR A 49 -16.44 -3.86 8.76
C THR A 49 -15.79 -3.35 7.48
N TRP A 50 -14.87 -4.15 6.96
CA TRP A 50 -14.28 -3.94 5.65
C TRP A 50 -15.40 -3.58 4.68
N PRO A 51 -15.30 -2.50 3.90
CA PRO A 51 -16.16 -2.39 2.74
C PRO A 51 -15.93 -3.67 1.94
N THR A 52 -16.99 -4.45 1.72
CA THR A 52 -17.00 -5.69 0.93
C THR A 52 -16.30 -5.53 -0.45
N ARG A 53 -16.08 -4.29 -0.87
CA ARG A 53 -15.36 -3.86 -2.08
C ARG A 53 -13.85 -4.13 -2.05
N VAL A 54 -13.14 -3.95 -0.93
CA VAL A 54 -11.68 -4.19 -0.87
C VAL A 54 -11.33 -5.68 -0.98
N ILE A 55 -12.19 -6.55 -0.44
CA ILE A 55 -12.11 -8.01 -0.62
C ILE A 55 -12.25 -8.39 -2.10
N ARG A 56 -13.03 -7.61 -2.86
CA ARG A 56 -13.25 -7.77 -4.30
C ARG A 56 -12.06 -7.29 -5.15
N MET A 57 -11.18 -6.46 -4.58
CA MET A 57 -9.97 -5.92 -5.24
C MET A 57 -8.73 -6.81 -5.07
N LEU A 58 -8.83 -7.96 -4.37
CA LEU A 58 -7.76 -8.95 -4.38
C LEU A 58 -7.78 -9.77 -5.68
N PRO A 59 -6.62 -10.11 -6.28
CA PRO A 59 -6.48 -10.22 -7.74
C PRO A 59 -7.09 -11.45 -8.42
N MET A 60 -7.93 -12.26 -7.75
CA MET A 60 -8.52 -13.50 -8.30
C MET A 60 -9.90 -13.88 -7.73
N GLY A 61 -10.79 -12.90 -7.55
CA GLY A 61 -12.15 -13.14 -7.00
C GLY A 61 -13.05 -14.09 -7.82
N ALA A 62 -12.77 -14.31 -9.11
CA ALA A 62 -13.58 -15.19 -9.96
C ALA A 62 -12.86 -16.48 -10.43
N ARG A 63 -11.52 -16.53 -10.49
CA ARG A 63 -10.76 -17.63 -11.11
C ARG A 63 -10.12 -18.64 -10.14
N LEU A 64 -10.15 -18.42 -8.82
CA LEU A 64 -9.65 -19.39 -7.82
C LEU A 64 -10.74 -20.07 -6.96
N ALA A 65 -12.02 -19.97 -7.32
CA ALA A 65 -13.08 -20.75 -6.67
C ALA A 65 -12.78 -22.27 -6.64
N LYS A 66 -11.93 -22.78 -7.56
CA LYS A 66 -11.50 -24.18 -7.61
C LYS A 66 -10.29 -24.54 -6.73
N MET A 67 -9.61 -23.57 -6.08
CA MET A 67 -8.49 -23.83 -5.18
C MET A 67 -8.84 -23.59 -3.69
N TYR A 68 -10.09 -23.20 -3.42
CA TYR A 68 -10.56 -22.72 -2.11
C TYR A 68 -11.07 -23.81 -1.16
N ASP A 69 -11.07 -25.09 -1.55
CA ASP A 69 -11.48 -26.19 -0.65
C ASP A 69 -10.44 -26.48 0.46
N GLY A 70 -9.18 -26.07 0.29
CA GLY A 70 -8.13 -26.29 1.30
C GLY A 70 -8.08 -25.27 2.44
N ILE A 71 -8.73 -24.11 2.31
CA ILE A 71 -8.60 -22.98 3.26
C ILE A 71 -9.86 -22.81 4.15
N ARG A 72 -10.94 -23.58 3.91
CA ARG A 72 -12.15 -23.55 4.75
C ARG A 72 -11.97 -24.09 6.17
N VAL A 73 -10.90 -24.83 6.47
CA VAL A 73 -10.73 -25.48 7.78
C VAL A 73 -10.34 -24.51 8.90
N CYS A 74 -9.80 -23.33 8.59
CA CYS A 74 -9.27 -22.43 9.63
C CYS A 74 -10.16 -21.24 10.04
N LEU A 75 -11.35 -21.07 9.45
CA LEU A 75 -12.23 -19.92 9.74
C LEU A 75 -13.65 -20.27 10.22
N ALA A 76 -14.01 -21.55 10.34
CA ALA A 76 -15.32 -21.96 10.87
C ALA A 76 -15.48 -21.78 12.40
N GLY A 77 -14.49 -21.22 13.09
CA GLY A 77 -14.47 -21.14 14.56
C GLY A 77 -15.03 -19.87 15.21
N ILE A 78 -15.39 -18.81 14.47
CA ILE A 78 -15.68 -17.49 15.10
C ILE A 78 -16.85 -16.72 14.45
N VAL A 79 -17.99 -17.38 14.18
CA VAL A 79 -19.24 -16.63 13.95
C VAL A 79 -20.39 -17.30 14.69
N PRO A 80 -20.92 -16.71 15.78
CA PRO A 80 -22.29 -16.98 16.18
C PRO A 80 -23.23 -16.28 15.19
N ALA A 81 -24.29 -16.98 14.81
CA ALA A 81 -25.33 -16.51 13.91
C ALA A 81 -25.90 -15.15 14.37
N MET A 82 -26.02 -14.25 13.41
CA MET A 82 -26.63 -12.93 13.54
C MET A 82 -28.15 -13.10 13.58
N ASP A 83 -28.79 -12.79 14.70
CA ASP A 83 -30.17 -12.31 14.72
C ASP A 83 -30.53 -11.64 16.05
N THR A 84 -31.38 -10.62 15.94
CA THR A 84 -32.03 -9.80 16.99
C THR A 84 -31.15 -8.79 17.72
N TRP A 85 -31.35 -7.49 17.46
CA TRP A 85 -31.58 -6.44 18.48
C TRP A 85 -32.22 -5.22 17.77
N ARG A 86 -33.55 -5.28 17.59
CA ARG A 86 -34.41 -4.09 17.63
C ARG A 86 -34.71 -3.82 19.10
N SER A 87 -34.30 -2.68 19.65
CA SER A 87 -35.12 -1.77 20.46
C SER A 87 -34.24 -0.69 21.10
N GLY A 88 -34.77 0.53 21.19
CA GLY A 88 -34.03 1.71 21.64
C GLY A 88 -33.67 1.71 23.13
N SER A 89 -32.59 2.42 23.44
CA SER A 89 -32.38 3.02 24.76
C SER A 89 -31.47 4.25 24.64
N LYS A 90 -31.82 5.28 25.39
CA LYS A 90 -31.18 6.59 25.48
C LYS A 90 -29.80 6.44 26.12
N PHE A 91 -28.75 7.00 25.50
CA PHE A 91 -27.41 7.02 26.10
C PHE A 91 -27.20 8.34 26.83
N GLU A 92 -27.46 8.33 28.13
CA GLU A 92 -27.08 9.39 29.05
C GLU A 92 -25.57 9.34 29.35
N ARG A 93 -25.03 10.54 29.52
CA ARG A 93 -23.64 10.89 29.68
C ARG A 93 -23.15 10.49 31.09
N GLN A 94 -22.15 9.62 31.19
CA GLN A 94 -21.28 9.56 32.36
C GLN A 94 -19.81 9.43 31.96
N VAL A 95 -19.06 10.43 32.42
CA VAL A 95 -17.60 10.53 32.37
C VAL A 95 -17.02 9.62 33.46
N ALA A 96 -16.16 8.68 33.06
CA ALA A 96 -15.20 8.05 33.96
C ALA A 96 -13.85 7.96 33.25
N VAL A 97 -12.92 8.77 33.74
CA VAL A 97 -11.51 8.84 33.32
C VAL A 97 -10.80 7.54 33.72
N THR A 98 -10.35 6.77 32.74
CA THR A 98 -9.16 5.91 32.84
C THR A 98 -8.38 6.05 31.53
N ALA A 99 -7.13 6.49 31.63
CA ALA A 99 -6.28 6.82 30.47
C ALA A 99 -5.88 5.55 29.69
N PRO A 100 -5.91 5.54 28.35
CA PRO A 100 -5.44 4.42 27.55
C PRO A 100 -3.94 4.56 27.29
N THR A 101 -3.11 4.17 28.26
CA THR A 101 -1.65 4.18 28.10
C THR A 101 -1.16 3.10 27.13
N VAL A 102 -1.93 2.01 26.93
CA VAL A 102 -1.56 0.88 26.07
C VAL A 102 -1.75 1.22 24.58
N SER A 103 -2.86 1.85 24.18
CA SER A 103 -3.14 2.13 22.76
C SER A 103 -2.21 3.17 22.14
N THR A 104 -1.71 4.12 22.95
CA THR A 104 -0.79 5.16 22.45
C THR A 104 0.59 4.58 22.11
N SER A 105 1.02 3.54 22.84
CA SER A 105 2.31 2.87 22.59
C SER A 105 2.28 2.07 21.28
N GLU A 106 1.16 1.42 20.96
CA GLU A 106 1.05 0.48 19.84
C GLU A 106 1.10 1.15 18.46
N TRP A 107 0.42 2.29 18.28
CA TRP A 107 0.51 3.02 17.01
C TRP A 107 1.84 3.78 16.86
N LEU A 108 2.50 4.14 17.98
CA LEU A 108 3.83 4.74 17.97
C LEU A 108 4.90 3.73 17.52
N GLU A 109 4.77 2.46 17.88
CA GLU A 109 5.59 1.38 17.31
C GLU A 109 5.40 1.29 15.79
N ALA A 110 4.15 1.32 15.32
CA ALA A 110 3.86 1.32 13.88
C ALA A 110 4.42 2.57 13.17
N GLU A 111 4.33 3.75 13.79
CA GLU A 111 4.93 4.98 13.26
C GLU A 111 6.45 4.87 13.14
N LYS A 112 7.14 4.34 14.16
CA LYS A 112 8.59 4.12 14.13
C LYS A 112 8.99 3.17 13.00
N LEU A 113 8.30 2.04 12.86
CA LEU A 113 8.56 1.05 11.80
C LEU A 113 8.28 1.64 10.41
N ALA A 114 7.25 2.48 10.26
CA ALA A 114 6.96 3.14 9.00
C ALA A 114 8.03 4.18 8.61
N HIS A 115 8.56 4.94 9.57
CA HIS A 115 9.69 5.84 9.34
C HIS A 115 10.98 5.06 9.01
N GLU A 116 11.23 3.94 9.69
CA GLU A 116 12.34 3.05 9.39
C GLU A 116 12.23 2.54 7.95
N LEU A 117 11.03 2.17 7.51
CA LEU A 117 10.79 1.72 6.13
C LEU A 117 11.11 2.82 5.10
N VAL A 118 10.73 4.07 5.37
CA VAL A 118 11.13 5.23 4.54
C VAL A 118 12.66 5.35 4.48
N TRP A 119 13.34 5.20 5.62
CA TRP A 119 14.81 5.25 5.66
C TRP A 119 15.44 4.09 4.88
N ILE A 120 14.99 2.84 5.06
CA ILE A 120 15.49 1.67 4.33
C ILE A 120 15.29 1.86 2.82
N THR A 121 14.13 2.38 2.41
CA THR A 121 13.83 2.65 1.00
C THR A 121 14.85 3.63 0.41
N ASN A 122 15.18 4.72 1.11
CA ASN A 122 16.21 5.68 0.67
C ASN A 122 17.58 5.01 0.52
N LYS A 123 17.93 4.10 1.44
CA LYS A 123 19.20 3.37 1.39
C LYS A 123 19.25 2.41 0.22
N LEU A 124 18.15 1.70 -0.07
CA LEU A 124 18.04 0.83 -1.23
C LEU A 124 18.25 1.61 -2.53
N ILE A 125 17.67 2.82 -2.65
CA ILE A 125 17.89 3.69 -3.82
C ILE A 125 19.37 4.08 -3.94
N ALA A 126 19.98 4.56 -2.85
CA ALA A 126 21.39 4.95 -2.85
C ALA A 126 22.37 3.81 -3.17
N ASN A 127 21.95 2.55 -3.02
CA ASN A 127 22.74 1.35 -3.30
C ASN A 127 22.30 0.63 -4.61
N ASP A 128 21.44 1.25 -5.42
CA ASP A 128 20.89 0.68 -6.67
C ASP A 128 20.25 -0.72 -6.45
N ALA A 129 19.61 -0.90 -5.29
CA ALA A 129 19.08 -2.18 -4.81
C ALA A 129 17.55 -2.19 -4.72
N ILE A 130 16.89 -1.16 -5.25
CA ILE A 130 15.46 -0.90 -5.03
C ILE A 130 14.53 -1.94 -5.66
N GLY A 131 15.01 -2.68 -6.67
CA GLY A 131 14.22 -3.70 -7.39
C GLY A 131 13.59 -4.77 -6.49
N GLU A 132 14.29 -5.24 -5.46
CA GLU A 132 13.73 -6.23 -4.54
C GLU A 132 12.61 -5.66 -3.66
N ALA A 133 12.73 -4.40 -3.23
CA ALA A 133 11.69 -3.73 -2.46
C ALA A 133 10.45 -3.47 -3.31
N ILE A 134 10.62 -3.08 -4.57
CA ILE A 134 9.54 -2.94 -5.56
C ILE A 134 8.73 -4.24 -5.65
N VAL A 135 9.40 -5.38 -5.88
CA VAL A 135 8.72 -6.68 -5.99
C VAL A 135 7.97 -7.00 -4.70
N ARG A 136 8.58 -6.80 -3.54
CA ARG A 136 7.95 -7.07 -2.23
C ARG A 136 6.75 -6.16 -1.98
N TRP A 137 6.86 -4.88 -2.31
CA TRP A 137 5.78 -3.92 -2.19
C TRP A 137 4.60 -4.29 -3.08
N ALA A 138 4.87 -4.73 -4.31
CA ALA A 138 3.86 -5.16 -5.28
C ALA A 138 3.01 -6.36 -4.83
N PHE A 139 3.45 -7.11 -3.82
CA PHE A 139 2.72 -8.26 -3.27
C PHE A 139 2.31 -8.08 -1.81
N ALA A 140 2.51 -6.90 -1.22
CA ALA A 140 2.23 -6.61 0.19
C ALA A 140 0.77 -6.23 0.46
N SER A 141 -0.19 -6.98 -0.11
CA SER A 141 -1.64 -6.71 0.00
C SER A 141 -2.14 -6.66 1.45
N GLY A 142 -1.59 -7.51 2.32
CA GLY A 142 -1.94 -7.52 3.74
C GLY A 142 -1.51 -6.26 4.49
N LEU A 143 -0.40 -5.64 4.09
CA LEU A 143 0.05 -4.36 4.67
C LEU A 143 -0.74 -3.19 4.06
N ALA A 144 -0.98 -3.22 2.74
CA ALA A 144 -1.75 -2.21 2.05
C ALA A 144 -3.18 -2.10 2.59
N GLY A 145 -3.86 -3.22 2.86
CA GLY A 145 -5.20 -3.19 3.47
C GLY A 145 -5.21 -2.51 4.85
N LEU A 146 -4.25 -2.85 5.72
CA LEU A 146 -4.12 -2.24 7.06
C LEU A 146 -3.72 -0.76 7.00
N SER A 147 -3.07 -0.33 5.92
CA SER A 147 -2.67 1.07 5.76
C SER A 147 -3.87 2.02 5.71
N LEU A 148 -4.99 1.58 5.12
CA LEU A 148 -6.18 2.42 4.94
C LEU A 148 -6.84 2.84 6.25
N THR A 149 -6.77 1.99 7.28
CA THR A 149 -7.32 2.23 8.61
C THR A 149 -6.27 2.72 9.61
N SER A 150 -4.99 2.73 9.22
CA SER A 150 -3.89 3.14 10.09
C SER A 150 -3.88 4.64 10.41
N HIS A 151 -3.18 5.01 11.48
CA HIS A 151 -3.02 6.40 11.88
C HIS A 151 -2.42 7.25 10.74
N PRO A 152 -2.87 8.50 10.51
CA PRO A 152 -2.43 9.30 9.35
C PRO A 152 -0.91 9.50 9.23
N ARG A 153 -0.16 9.45 10.34
CA ARG A 153 1.32 9.51 10.32
C ARG A 153 1.96 8.24 9.72
N VAL A 154 1.36 7.09 9.96
CA VAL A 154 1.76 5.82 9.32
C VAL A 154 1.41 5.87 7.83
N GLN A 155 0.17 6.28 7.49
CA GLN A 155 -0.25 6.48 6.10
C GLN A 155 0.72 7.39 5.34
N SER A 156 1.11 8.51 5.96
CA SER A 156 2.06 9.46 5.38
C SER A 156 3.39 8.81 4.99
N SER A 157 3.92 7.94 5.85
CA SER A 157 5.16 7.22 5.59
C SER A 157 5.00 6.17 4.48
N LEU A 158 3.87 5.43 4.48
CA LEU A 158 3.59 4.42 3.45
C LEU A 158 3.35 5.04 2.06
N ILE A 159 2.73 6.22 2.00
CA ILE A 159 2.61 7.00 0.75
C ILE A 159 3.99 7.42 0.26
N LYS A 160 4.88 7.89 1.14
CA LYS A 160 6.26 8.26 0.75
C LYS A 160 7.03 7.06 0.20
N VAL A 161 6.94 5.89 0.84
CA VAL A 161 7.54 4.65 0.31
C VAL A 161 6.97 4.33 -1.07
N THR A 162 5.64 4.33 -1.24
CA THR A 162 5.00 4.07 -2.54
C THR A 162 5.45 5.06 -3.60
N ALA A 163 5.52 6.35 -3.27
CA ALA A 163 5.96 7.41 -4.19
C ALA A 163 7.41 7.21 -4.64
N MET A 164 8.31 6.87 -3.71
CA MET A 164 9.72 6.58 -4.01
C MET A 164 9.85 5.38 -4.94
N LEU A 165 9.16 4.28 -4.65
CA LEU A 165 9.22 3.06 -5.46
C LEU A 165 8.69 3.30 -6.88
N VAL A 166 7.55 3.98 -7.00
CA VAL A 166 6.97 4.31 -8.30
C VAL A 166 7.88 5.24 -9.10
N ARG A 167 8.50 6.25 -8.47
CA ARG A 167 9.47 7.14 -9.15
C ARG A 167 10.71 6.41 -9.63
N GLU A 168 11.25 5.49 -8.84
CA GLU A 168 12.47 4.77 -9.23
C GLU A 168 12.23 3.84 -10.40
N MET A 169 11.09 3.17 -10.38
CA MET A 169 10.69 2.40 -11.52
C MET A 169 10.36 3.29 -12.74
N ALA A 170 9.93 4.55 -12.55
CA ALA A 170 9.77 5.51 -13.65
C ALA A 170 11.09 5.90 -14.31
N LYS A 171 12.20 5.85 -13.56
CA LYS A 171 13.55 6.11 -14.06
C LYS A 171 14.17 4.89 -14.73
N GLY A 172 13.94 3.70 -14.17
CA GLY A 172 14.49 2.45 -14.68
C GLY A 172 13.44 1.68 -15.47
N GLU A 173 13.62 1.55 -16.79
CA GLU A 173 12.76 0.83 -17.73
C GLU A 173 11.87 -0.25 -17.05
N TRP A 174 10.61 0.09 -16.76
CA TRP A 174 9.61 -0.81 -16.17
C TRP A 174 9.45 -2.13 -16.93
N GLU A 175 9.90 -2.15 -18.18
CA GLU A 175 9.93 -3.30 -19.09
C GLU A 175 10.65 -4.50 -18.47
N ARG A 176 11.67 -4.27 -17.62
CA ARG A 176 12.37 -5.33 -16.91
C ARG A 176 11.53 -5.95 -15.79
N MET A 177 10.46 -5.28 -15.35
CA MET A 177 9.56 -5.74 -14.30
C MET A 177 8.37 -6.50 -14.88
N GLY A 178 8.11 -7.69 -14.32
CA GLY A 178 6.98 -8.53 -14.73
C GLY A 178 5.64 -7.82 -14.63
N ARG A 179 4.69 -8.17 -15.51
CA ARG A 179 3.31 -7.66 -15.54
C ARG A 179 2.67 -7.64 -14.15
N GLN A 180 2.87 -8.72 -13.38
CA GLN A 180 2.32 -8.89 -12.04
C GLN A 180 2.86 -7.87 -11.03
N VAL A 181 4.13 -7.47 -11.16
CA VAL A 181 4.76 -6.48 -10.28
C VAL A 181 4.22 -5.09 -10.60
N ARG A 182 4.16 -4.73 -11.88
CA ARG A 182 3.60 -3.45 -12.34
C ARG A 182 2.13 -3.32 -11.94
N PHE A 183 1.33 -4.36 -12.19
CA PHE A 183 -0.06 -4.44 -11.76
C PHE A 183 -0.18 -4.32 -10.23
N GLY A 184 0.60 -5.10 -9.48
CA GLY A 184 0.54 -5.14 -8.02
C GLY A 184 0.86 -3.79 -7.37
N ILE A 185 1.90 -3.09 -7.84
CA ILE A 185 2.23 -1.75 -7.33
C ILE A 185 1.03 -0.80 -7.46
N VAL A 186 0.38 -0.76 -8.62
CA VAL A 186 -0.73 0.17 -8.83
C VAL A 186 -1.99 -0.34 -8.12
N ALA A 187 -2.46 -1.54 -8.45
CA ALA A 187 -3.75 -2.04 -8.00
C ALA A 187 -3.87 -2.16 -6.48
N ILE A 188 -2.78 -2.50 -5.78
CA ILE A 188 -2.80 -2.73 -4.32
C ILE A 188 -2.66 -1.41 -3.54
N TRP A 189 -1.86 -0.47 -4.04
CA TRP A 189 -1.50 0.74 -3.28
C TRP A 189 -2.26 2.00 -3.71
N LEU A 190 -2.89 1.99 -4.89
CA LEU A 190 -3.72 3.11 -5.34
C LEU A 190 -4.84 3.49 -4.34
N PRO A 191 -5.54 2.54 -3.67
CA PRO A 191 -6.53 2.90 -2.66
C PRO A 191 -5.96 3.73 -1.50
N LEU A 192 -4.71 3.46 -1.08
CA LEU A 192 -4.06 4.27 -0.04
C LEU A 192 -3.89 5.72 -0.52
N LEU A 193 -3.61 5.92 -1.80
CA LEU A 193 -3.51 7.25 -2.38
C LEU A 193 -4.88 7.94 -2.40
N CYS A 194 -5.95 7.24 -2.80
CA CYS A 194 -7.32 7.78 -2.87
C CYS A 194 -7.89 8.19 -1.50
N TYR A 195 -7.58 7.45 -0.44
CA TYR A 195 -8.22 7.59 0.87
C TYR A 195 -7.35 8.20 1.96
N ALA A 196 -6.04 8.35 1.74
CA ALA A 196 -5.17 8.96 2.72
C ALA A 196 -5.64 10.39 3.04
N ARG A 197 -5.86 10.65 4.33
CA ARG A 197 -6.23 11.97 4.80
C ARG A 197 -5.05 12.92 4.57
N ASN A 198 -5.33 14.18 4.20
CA ASN A 198 -4.32 15.24 4.19
C ASN A 198 -3.54 15.17 5.52
N GLY A 199 -2.21 15.15 5.45
CA GLY A 199 -1.36 14.85 6.60
C GLY A 199 -1.68 15.71 7.82
N VAL A 200 -1.32 15.23 9.02
CA VAL A 200 -1.80 15.78 10.31
C VAL A 200 -1.54 17.28 10.47
N THR A 201 -0.49 17.82 9.85
CA THR A 201 -0.09 19.23 9.93
C THR A 201 0.26 19.87 8.57
N ALA A 202 0.58 19.07 7.55
CA ALA A 202 0.96 19.49 6.22
C ALA A 202 0.65 18.35 5.22
N PRO A 203 0.45 18.65 3.92
CA PRO A 203 0.26 17.61 2.92
C PRO A 203 1.48 16.68 2.87
N VAL A 204 1.23 15.37 2.74
CA VAL A 204 2.27 14.32 2.76
C VAL A 204 3.26 14.48 1.60
N LEU A 205 2.75 14.93 0.45
CA LEU A 205 3.48 15.24 -0.77
C LEU A 205 3.11 16.66 -1.21
N VAL A 206 4.09 17.42 -1.70
CA VAL A 206 3.87 18.77 -2.26
C VAL A 206 3.21 18.67 -3.64
N GLY A 207 2.59 19.74 -4.15
CA GLY A 207 1.86 19.73 -5.42
C GLY A 207 2.65 19.16 -6.62
N LEU A 208 3.92 19.56 -6.77
CA LEU A 208 4.81 18.99 -7.80
C LEU A 208 5.02 17.49 -7.59
N GLU A 209 5.28 17.08 -6.34
CA GLU A 209 5.52 15.68 -6.01
C GLU A 209 4.31 14.78 -6.29
N ARG A 210 3.10 15.30 -6.04
CA ARG A 210 1.83 14.63 -6.35
C ARG A 210 1.65 14.47 -7.85
N TRP A 211 1.90 15.51 -8.62
CA TRP A 211 1.78 15.49 -10.08
C TRP A 211 2.78 14.52 -10.73
N GLU A 212 4.04 14.51 -10.26
CA GLU A 212 5.04 13.54 -10.72
C GLU A 212 4.62 12.10 -10.44
N LEU A 213 4.05 11.85 -9.26
CA LEU A 213 3.56 10.53 -8.89
C LEU A 213 2.35 10.12 -9.75
N GLU A 214 1.39 11.02 -9.97
CA GLU A 214 0.24 10.78 -10.85
C GLU A 214 0.72 10.38 -12.24
N ARG A 215 1.62 11.18 -12.84
CA ARG A 215 2.19 10.87 -14.15
C ARG A 215 2.88 9.51 -14.20
N ALA A 216 3.68 9.19 -13.20
CA ALA A 216 4.36 7.90 -13.14
C ALA A 216 3.35 6.73 -13.03
N ILE A 217 2.23 6.90 -12.31
CA ILE A 217 1.14 5.92 -12.24
C ILE A 217 0.43 5.79 -13.59
N GLU A 218 0.14 6.91 -14.26
CA GLU A 218 -0.50 6.90 -15.59
C GLU A 218 0.36 6.20 -16.65
N GLU A 219 1.66 6.48 -16.66
CA GLU A 219 2.63 5.81 -17.53
C GLU A 219 2.67 4.30 -17.23
N LEU A 220 2.73 3.94 -15.96
CA LEU A 220 2.65 2.55 -15.48
C LEU A 220 1.43 1.81 -16.00
N ILE A 221 0.23 2.39 -15.82
CA ILE A 221 -1.04 1.82 -16.27
C ILE A 221 -1.01 1.63 -17.78
N GLY A 222 -0.48 2.61 -18.53
CA GLY A 222 -0.34 2.53 -19.98
C GLY A 222 0.53 1.37 -20.47
N THR A 223 1.43 0.84 -19.63
CA THR A 223 2.26 -0.33 -19.97
C THR A 223 1.57 -1.68 -19.72
N LEU A 224 0.41 -1.70 -19.05
CA LEU A 224 -0.33 -2.92 -18.73
C LEU A 224 -1.28 -3.33 -19.86
N PRO A 225 -1.63 -4.62 -20.00
CA PRO A 225 -2.69 -5.05 -20.93
C PRO A 225 -4.04 -4.42 -20.60
N LEU A 226 -4.92 -4.29 -21.59
CA LEU A 226 -6.21 -3.60 -21.44
C LEU A 226 -7.10 -4.18 -20.33
N ASP A 227 -7.12 -5.50 -20.14
CA ASP A 227 -7.89 -6.14 -19.06
C ASP A 227 -7.39 -5.73 -17.67
N ASP A 228 -6.07 -5.53 -17.51
CA ASP A 228 -5.49 -5.05 -16.24
C ASP A 228 -5.80 -3.56 -16.04
N GLN A 229 -5.73 -2.78 -17.12
CA GLN A 229 -6.09 -1.36 -17.09
C GLN A 229 -7.56 -1.18 -16.69
N GLU A 230 -8.47 -1.98 -17.24
CA GLU A 230 -9.90 -1.98 -16.88
C GLU A 230 -10.10 -2.19 -15.38
N ILE A 231 -9.43 -3.20 -14.79
CA ILE A 231 -9.54 -3.48 -13.36
C ILE A 231 -9.05 -2.28 -12.54
N ILE A 232 -7.88 -1.74 -12.86
CA ILE A 232 -7.29 -0.62 -12.11
C ILE A 232 -8.15 0.64 -12.23
N LEU A 233 -8.52 1.01 -13.46
CA LEU A 233 -9.21 2.26 -13.76
C LEU A 233 -10.68 2.21 -13.34
N GLY A 234 -11.33 1.04 -13.41
CA GLY A 234 -12.66 0.82 -12.86
C GLY A 234 -12.69 1.01 -11.35
N ASN A 235 -11.76 0.36 -10.63
CA ASN A 235 -11.64 0.51 -9.18
C ASN A 235 -11.29 1.94 -8.78
N TRP A 236 -10.34 2.58 -9.49
CA TRP A 236 -9.99 3.98 -9.28
C TRP A 236 -11.19 4.91 -9.43
N LEU A 237 -11.99 4.75 -10.50
CA LEU A 237 -13.14 5.61 -10.75
C LEU A 237 -14.19 5.48 -9.63
N GLU A 238 -14.44 4.25 -9.15
CA GLU A 238 -15.32 4.00 -8.01
C GLU A 238 -14.80 4.69 -6.73
N ASP A 239 -13.51 4.51 -6.42
CA ASP A 239 -12.88 5.07 -5.22
C ASP A 239 -12.81 6.61 -5.27
N PHE A 240 -12.45 7.17 -6.43
CA PHE A 240 -12.36 8.60 -6.69
C PHE A 240 -13.73 9.29 -6.59
N ALA A 241 -14.80 8.66 -7.09
CA ALA A 241 -16.16 9.18 -6.98
C ALA A 241 -16.72 9.09 -5.55
N ALA A 242 -16.22 8.15 -4.74
CA ALA A 242 -16.65 7.95 -3.35
C ALA A 242 -15.82 8.75 -2.33
N SER A 243 -14.62 9.22 -2.72
CA SER A 243 -13.72 9.99 -1.86
C SER A 243 -13.97 11.49 -2.01
N ASP A 244 -13.83 12.24 -0.92
CA ASP A 244 -13.78 13.72 -0.98
C ASP A 244 -12.41 14.23 -1.48
N SER A 245 -11.45 13.31 -1.73
CA SER A 245 -10.12 13.62 -2.26
C SER A 245 -10.15 13.71 -3.78
N ASN A 246 -9.77 14.86 -4.33
CA ASN A 246 -9.54 15.03 -5.78
C ASN A 246 -8.20 14.41 -6.25
N TRP A 247 -7.73 13.33 -5.60
CA TRP A 247 -6.40 12.77 -5.85
C TRP A 247 -6.35 11.25 -5.58
N PRO A 248 -5.61 10.48 -6.39
CA PRO A 248 -4.90 10.91 -7.60
C PRO A 248 -5.83 11.10 -8.80
N ASN A 249 -5.55 12.07 -9.65
CA ASN A 249 -6.28 12.29 -10.91
C ASN A 249 -5.69 11.43 -12.03
N LEU A 250 -6.38 10.34 -12.38
CA LEU A 250 -6.01 9.42 -13.47
C LEU A 250 -6.96 9.50 -14.67
N GLN A 251 -7.66 10.63 -14.83
CA GLN A 251 -8.64 10.83 -15.90
C GLN A 251 -8.02 10.60 -17.29
N GLY A 252 -6.78 11.04 -17.51
CA GLY A 252 -6.10 10.86 -18.80
C GLY A 252 -5.89 9.39 -19.15
N SER A 253 -5.54 8.56 -18.16
CA SER A 253 -5.44 7.10 -18.32
C SER A 253 -6.80 6.45 -18.58
N PHE A 254 -7.84 6.88 -17.86
CA PHE A 254 -9.21 6.38 -18.03
C PHE A 254 -9.75 6.66 -19.44
N GLU A 255 -9.58 7.89 -19.93
CA GLU A 255 -10.00 8.29 -21.28
C GLU A 255 -9.25 7.51 -22.37
N ARG A 256 -7.94 7.32 -22.19
CA ARG A 256 -7.10 6.55 -23.12
C ARG A 256 -7.55 5.09 -23.20
N TRP A 257 -7.78 4.45 -22.06
CA TRP A 257 -8.33 3.10 -21.98
C TRP A 257 -9.71 3.02 -22.66
N CYS A 258 -10.64 3.94 -22.35
CA CYS A 258 -11.96 3.99 -23.00
C CYS A 258 -11.86 4.05 -24.53
N CYS A 259 -10.97 4.90 -25.06
CA CYS A 259 -10.75 5.03 -26.50
C CYS A 259 -10.19 3.74 -27.12
N GLN A 260 -9.26 3.07 -26.43
CA GLN A 260 -8.69 1.80 -26.91
C GLN A 260 -9.72 0.67 -26.87
N SER A 261 -10.46 0.53 -25.77
CA SER A 261 -11.50 -0.49 -25.60
C SER A 261 -12.62 -0.37 -26.64
N ARG A 262 -13.07 0.86 -26.96
CA ARG A 262 -14.09 1.07 -28.01
C ARG A 262 -13.65 0.62 -29.39
N LYS A 263 -12.35 0.77 -29.73
CA LYS A 263 -11.81 0.32 -31.02
C LYS A 263 -11.78 -1.21 -31.16
N LEU A 264 -11.77 -1.96 -30.06
CA LEU A 264 -11.78 -3.42 -30.08
C LEU A 264 -13.19 -4.02 -30.18
N LEU A 265 -14.22 -3.21 -29.94
CA LEU A 265 -15.63 -3.60 -30.05
C LEU A 265 -16.23 -3.30 -31.43
N GLN A 266 -15.46 -2.68 -32.32
CA GLN A 266 -15.80 -2.36 -33.71
C GLN A 266 -15.16 -3.40 -34.64
#